data_AF-A0A8H7A4H4-F1
#
_entry.id   AF-A0A8H7A4H4-F1
#
_cell.length_a   1.000
_cell.length_b   1.000
_cell.length_c   1.000
_cell.angle_alpha   90.00
_cell.angle_beta   90.00
_cell.angle_gamma   90.00
#
_symmetry.space_group_name_H-M   'P 1'
#
loop_
_entity.id
_entity.type
_entity.pdbx_description
1 polymer ?
#
loop_
_entity_poly.entity_id
_entity_poly.type
_entity_poly.pdbx_seq_one_letter_code
_entity_poly.pdbx_strand_id
1 'polypeptide(L)'
;MREANQDVASSPFDDPDADIILQSSNNVNFHVYSVILKLASPIFRDMFSIPQPATQATKPTIKMEEDSTTLDMMLRLCYPGPDPLVTEYKQVTSILRVAEKYDLDGVVEKMGRDYPQVLRVENSPVEAFAMACRYRWKEVAISAAKASLLYTTDELLELEAEALKSITGMDYHRLFQYHHACRQACQNLTTQVDWMFYSSISIDSYSFERHANSATPKAKRCSDVKQLRYRNFPSWWCNYMEGIGMQFMLQGPAAVRLTEKTLQDAVSSISGCKLCKDMDNFGDMYKFLERFRTQIDRAIASVELELSF
;
A
#
# COMPACT_ATOMS: atom_id res chain seq x y z
N MET A 1 -30.99 11.01 44.16
CA MET A 1 -29.80 11.00 43.28
C MET A 1 -29.54 9.55 42.93
N ARG A 2 -29.63 9.17 41.65
CA ARG A 2 -29.35 7.79 41.22
C ARG A 2 -27.84 7.62 41.24
N GLU A 3 -27.32 6.71 42.07
CA GLU A 3 -25.96 6.22 41.92
C GLU A 3 -25.82 5.70 40.48
N ALA A 4 -24.93 6.31 39.70
CA ALA A 4 -24.65 5.82 38.36
C ALA A 4 -24.08 4.41 38.50
N ASN A 5 -24.76 3.42 37.91
CA ASN A 5 -24.28 2.05 37.88
C ASN A 5 -22.90 2.06 37.18
N GLN A 6 -21.83 1.87 37.94
CA GLN A 6 -20.49 1.77 37.39
C GLN A 6 -20.30 0.34 36.88
N ASP A 7 -20.24 0.19 35.56
CA ASP A 7 -20.00 -1.11 34.94
C ASP A 7 -18.50 -1.43 34.99
N VAL A 8 -18.16 -2.66 35.38
CA VAL A 8 -16.77 -3.16 35.36
C VAL A 8 -16.49 -3.72 33.96
N ALA A 9 -15.32 -3.39 33.41
CA ALA A 9 -14.88 -3.91 32.12
C ALA A 9 -14.76 -5.44 32.15
N SER A 10 -14.95 -6.10 31.01
CA SER A 10 -14.77 -7.55 30.92
C SER A 10 -13.31 -7.98 31.09
N SER A 11 -13.08 -9.25 31.43
CA SER A 11 -11.76 -9.88 31.38
C SER A 11 -10.89 -9.46 30.18
N PRO A 12 -9.61 -9.11 30.41
CA PRO A 12 -8.85 -9.30 31.66
C PRO A 12 -8.91 -8.10 32.64
N PHE A 13 -9.83 -7.15 32.46
CA PHE A 13 -9.85 -5.89 33.24
C PHE A 13 -10.93 -5.86 34.34
N ASP A 14 -11.37 -7.02 34.81
CA ASP A 14 -12.30 -7.26 35.93
C ASP A 14 -11.60 -7.78 37.21
N ASP A 15 -10.27 -7.84 37.23
CA ASP A 15 -9.51 -8.48 38.32
C ASP A 15 -9.59 -7.68 39.65
N PRO A 16 -10.10 -8.28 40.75
CA PRO A 16 -10.14 -7.63 42.06
C PRO A 16 -8.76 -7.47 42.71
N ASP A 17 -7.68 -8.06 42.20
CA ASP A 17 -6.33 -7.93 42.73
C ASP A 17 -5.52 -6.79 42.09
N ALA A 18 -6.04 -6.18 41.02
CA ALA A 18 -5.44 -5.00 40.38
C ALA A 18 -5.24 -3.83 41.36
N ASP A 19 -4.19 -3.03 41.21
CA ASP A 19 -3.85 -1.95 42.16
C ASP A 19 -4.41 -0.56 41.78
N ILE A 20 -4.89 -0.38 40.54
CA ILE A 20 -5.49 0.88 40.05
C ILE A 20 -6.78 0.61 39.29
N ILE A 21 -7.71 1.57 39.35
CA ILE A 21 -8.89 1.62 38.47
C ILE A 21 -8.73 2.80 37.50
N LEU A 22 -8.78 2.51 36.19
CA LEU A 22 -8.98 3.55 35.17
C LEU A 22 -10.46 3.61 34.82
N GLN A 23 -11.08 4.77 35.00
CA GLN A 23 -12.49 4.98 34.68
C GLN A 23 -12.60 5.70 33.35
N SER A 24 -13.23 5.08 32.35
CA SER A 24 -13.48 5.70 31.06
C SER A 24 -14.47 6.87 31.15
N SER A 25 -14.54 7.69 30.10
CA SER A 25 -15.45 8.84 30.03
C SER A 25 -16.93 8.45 30.02
N ASN A 26 -17.25 7.20 29.63
CA ASN A 26 -18.58 6.60 29.73
C ASN A 26 -18.77 5.74 31.00
N ASN A 27 -17.95 5.96 32.05
CA ASN A 27 -18.07 5.39 33.40
C ASN A 27 -17.88 3.87 33.50
N VAL A 28 -17.10 3.27 32.59
CA VAL A 28 -16.67 1.87 32.71
C VAL A 28 -15.35 1.81 33.49
N ASN A 29 -15.29 0.97 34.51
CA ASN A 29 -14.13 0.81 35.37
C ASN A 29 -13.24 -0.34 34.87
N PHE A 30 -11.99 -0.03 34.55
CA PHE A 30 -10.95 -0.99 34.15
C PHE A 30 -10.02 -1.21 35.33
N HIS A 31 -10.01 -2.44 35.83
CA HIS A 31 -9.10 -2.87 36.88
C HIS A 31 -7.77 -3.26 36.25
N VAL A 32 -6.73 -2.48 36.54
CA VAL A 32 -5.42 -2.60 35.89
C VAL A 32 -4.28 -2.70 36.90
N TYR A 33 -3.27 -3.48 36.55
CA TYR A 33 -1.97 -3.52 37.20
C TYR A 33 -1.10 -2.36 36.71
N SER A 34 -0.83 -1.40 37.61
CA SER A 34 -0.07 -0.18 37.34
C SER A 34 1.31 -0.50 36.77
N VAL A 35 1.96 -1.56 37.26
CA VAL A 35 3.31 -1.97 36.82
C VAL A 35 3.40 -2.17 35.31
N ILE A 36 2.38 -2.75 34.67
CA ILE A 36 2.39 -2.99 33.21
C ILE A 36 2.38 -1.65 32.46
N LEU A 37 1.50 -0.74 32.87
CA LEU A 37 1.39 0.58 32.25
C LEU A 37 2.60 1.48 32.53
N LYS A 38 3.22 1.40 33.72
CA LYS A 38 4.47 2.11 34.06
C LYS A 38 5.67 1.66 33.22
N LEU A 39 5.65 0.39 32.77
CA LEU A 39 6.66 -0.18 31.89
C LEU A 39 6.40 0.22 30.43
N ALA A 40 5.12 0.27 30.03
CA ALA A 40 4.72 0.64 28.67
C ALA A 40 4.83 2.15 28.39
N SER A 41 4.67 3.00 29.40
CA SER A 41 4.55 4.46 29.24
C SER A 41 5.23 5.23 30.37
N PRO A 42 6.09 6.22 30.06
CA PRO A 42 6.61 7.16 31.04
C PRO A 42 5.50 8.09 31.59
N ILE A 43 4.50 8.45 30.79
CA ILE A 43 3.38 9.27 31.25
C ILE A 43 2.58 8.56 32.35
N PHE A 44 2.28 7.26 32.18
CA PHE A 44 1.62 6.48 33.24
C PHE A 44 2.53 6.29 34.45
N ARG A 45 3.85 6.15 34.24
CA ARG A 45 4.82 6.13 35.35
C ARG A 45 4.75 7.38 36.21
N ASP A 46 4.77 8.54 35.59
CA ASP A 46 4.71 9.81 36.29
C ASP A 46 3.33 10.03 36.91
N MET A 47 2.26 9.75 36.17
CA MET A 47 0.87 9.89 36.64
C MET A 47 0.61 9.08 37.91
N PHE A 48 1.09 7.84 37.98
CA PHE A 48 0.89 6.96 39.14
C PHE A 48 1.88 7.22 40.29
N SER A 49 2.86 8.11 40.10
CA SER A 49 3.77 8.53 41.17
C SER A 49 3.17 9.62 42.07
N ILE A 50 2.12 10.30 41.58
CA ILE A 50 1.47 11.40 42.29
C ILE A 50 0.65 10.83 43.46
N PRO A 51 0.90 11.26 44.72
CA PRO A 51 0.14 10.79 45.87
C PRO A 51 -1.34 11.16 45.72
N GLN A 52 -2.23 10.16 45.72
CA GLN A 52 -3.66 10.43 45.77
C GLN A 52 -4.09 10.78 47.20
N PRO A 53 -5.10 11.66 47.37
CA PRO A 53 -5.67 11.95 48.68
C PRO A 53 -6.11 10.64 49.35
N ALA A 54 -5.70 10.43 50.60
CA ALA A 54 -6.02 9.24 51.37
C ALA A 54 -7.50 9.23 51.77
N THR A 55 -8.39 8.97 50.83
CA THR A 55 -9.79 8.65 51.09
C THR A 55 -9.96 7.14 51.16
N GLN A 56 -10.15 6.65 52.39
CA GLN A 56 -10.61 5.33 52.85
C GLN A 56 -10.71 4.18 51.83
N ALA A 57 -9.99 3.09 52.12
CA ALA A 57 -10.22 1.68 51.76
C ALA A 57 -10.47 1.29 50.29
N THR A 58 -10.49 2.25 49.37
CA THR A 58 -10.83 2.04 47.95
C THR A 58 -9.60 2.26 47.07
N LYS A 59 -9.48 1.46 46.01
CA LYS A 59 -8.36 1.56 45.06
C LYS A 59 -8.33 2.95 44.41
N PRO A 60 -7.15 3.52 44.16
CA PRO A 60 -7.03 4.77 43.41
C PRO A 60 -7.77 4.68 42.07
N THR A 61 -8.70 5.60 41.84
CA THR A 61 -9.48 5.67 40.60
C THR A 61 -9.06 6.91 39.81
N ILE A 62 -8.62 6.72 38.57
CA ILE A 62 -8.18 7.79 37.67
C ILE A 62 -9.18 7.90 36.53
N LYS A 63 -9.75 9.10 36.36
CA LYS A 63 -10.68 9.38 35.27
C LYS A 63 -9.91 9.62 33.98
N MET A 64 -10.35 8.94 32.93
CA MET A 64 -9.81 9.00 31.58
C MET A 64 -10.77 9.78 30.68
N GLU A 65 -10.23 10.39 29.63
CA GLU A 65 -11.04 11.11 28.63
C GLU A 65 -11.57 10.16 27.55
N GLU A 66 -10.86 9.04 27.37
CA GLU A 66 -11.15 7.99 26.41
C GLU A 66 -12.40 7.20 26.80
N ASP A 67 -13.21 6.85 25.81
CA ASP A 67 -14.33 5.92 26.01
C ASP A 67 -13.83 4.49 26.27
N SER A 68 -14.73 3.65 26.78
CA SER A 68 -14.42 2.27 27.14
C SER A 68 -13.88 1.43 25.98
N THR A 69 -14.30 1.69 24.74
CA THR A 69 -13.87 0.89 23.57
C THR A 69 -12.43 1.20 23.22
N THR A 70 -12.10 2.48 23.12
CA THR A 70 -10.73 2.93 22.82
C THR A 70 -9.78 2.52 23.96
N LEU A 71 -10.21 2.67 25.20
CA LEU A 71 -9.42 2.31 26.38
C LEU A 71 -9.18 0.80 26.46
N ASP A 72 -10.19 -0.05 26.21
CA ASP A 72 -10.04 -1.52 26.16
C ASP A 72 -9.01 -1.93 25.09
N MET A 73 -9.12 -1.41 23.87
CA MET A 73 -8.18 -1.74 22.79
C MET A 73 -6.74 -1.35 23.15
N MET A 74 -6.53 -0.13 23.65
CA MET A 74 -5.21 0.34 24.05
C MET A 74 -4.63 -0.51 25.18
N LEU A 75 -5.42 -0.82 26.21
CA LEU A 75 -4.97 -1.64 27.33
C LEU A 75 -4.59 -3.06 26.87
N ARG A 76 -5.37 -3.67 25.96
CA ARG A 76 -5.04 -4.99 25.39
C ARG A 76 -3.72 -4.97 24.62
N LEU A 77 -3.38 -3.87 23.96
CA LEU A 77 -2.09 -3.72 23.27
C LEU A 77 -0.91 -3.60 24.23
N CYS A 78 -1.15 -3.16 25.48
CA CYS A 78 -0.14 -3.06 26.53
C CYS A 78 0.00 -4.32 27.38
N TYR A 79 -1.07 -5.11 27.51
CA TYR A 79 -1.13 -6.26 28.39
C TYR A 79 -0.69 -7.55 27.69
N PRO A 80 -0.09 -8.51 28.42
CA PRO A 80 0.06 -9.87 27.92
C PRO A 80 -1.32 -10.49 27.63
N GLY A 81 -1.50 -11.03 26.44
CA GLY A 81 -2.76 -11.65 26.06
C GLY A 81 -3.05 -11.52 24.56
N PRO A 82 -4.28 -11.86 24.15
CA PRO A 82 -4.72 -11.65 22.78
C PRO A 82 -4.90 -10.17 22.50
N ASP A 83 -4.38 -9.76 21.36
CA ASP A 83 -4.53 -8.41 20.84
C ASP A 83 -5.99 -8.09 20.47
N PRO A 84 -6.38 -6.81 20.50
CA PRO A 84 -7.71 -6.43 20.08
C PRO A 84 -7.90 -6.71 18.60
N LEU A 85 -9.14 -7.02 18.22
CA LEU A 85 -9.54 -7.03 16.83
C LEU A 85 -9.69 -5.58 16.35
N VAL A 86 -8.81 -5.15 15.45
CA VAL A 86 -8.89 -3.84 14.78
C VAL A 86 -9.25 -4.07 13.32
N THR A 87 -10.39 -3.53 12.91
CA THR A 87 -10.98 -3.73 11.58
C THR A 87 -11.24 -2.44 10.83
N GLU A 88 -11.29 -1.31 11.55
CA GLU A 88 -11.66 -0.01 10.98
C GLU A 88 -10.54 1.01 11.14
N TYR A 89 -10.39 1.88 10.14
CA TYR A 89 -9.42 2.97 10.17
C TYR A 89 -9.62 3.92 11.36
N LYS A 90 -10.88 4.21 11.71
CA LYS A 90 -11.22 5.03 12.87
C LYS A 90 -10.67 4.43 14.18
N GLN A 91 -10.66 3.10 14.32
CA GLN A 91 -10.08 2.46 15.49
C GLN A 91 -8.57 2.66 15.54
N VAL A 92 -7.89 2.51 14.39
CA VAL A 92 -6.44 2.75 14.28
C VAL A 92 -6.10 4.19 14.69
N THR A 93 -6.80 5.18 14.15
CA THR A 93 -6.54 6.59 14.47
C THR A 93 -6.84 6.92 15.93
N SER A 94 -7.91 6.37 16.52
CA SER A 94 -8.19 6.50 17.95
C SER A 94 -7.08 5.89 18.82
N ILE A 95 -6.61 4.67 18.49
CA ILE A 95 -5.54 4.01 19.23
C ILE A 95 -4.25 4.83 19.15
N LEU A 96 -3.86 5.30 17.95
CA LEU A 96 -2.64 6.08 17.77
C LEU A 96 -2.69 7.42 18.50
N ARG A 97 -3.85 8.09 18.51
CA ARG A 97 -4.02 9.34 19.26
C ARG A 97 -3.82 9.12 20.77
N VAL A 98 -4.35 8.02 21.31
CA VAL A 98 -4.16 7.66 22.72
C VAL A 98 -2.71 7.24 22.97
N ALA A 99 -2.11 6.50 22.05
CA ALA A 99 -0.72 6.08 22.14
C ALA A 99 0.23 7.29 22.18
N GLU A 100 0.02 8.30 21.35
CA GLU A 100 0.77 9.56 21.40
C GLU A 100 0.52 10.33 22.71
N LYS A 101 -0.73 10.44 23.16
CA LYS A 101 -1.09 11.15 24.41
C LYS A 101 -0.39 10.57 25.63
N TYR A 102 -0.27 9.25 25.68
CA TYR A 102 0.35 8.53 26.80
C TYR A 102 1.77 8.04 26.51
N ASP A 103 2.39 8.46 25.41
CA ASP A 103 3.76 8.06 25.05
C ASP A 103 3.98 6.54 25.06
N LEU A 104 3.10 5.83 24.34
CA LEU A 104 3.08 4.37 24.21
C LEU A 104 3.75 3.93 22.89
N ASP A 105 5.05 4.16 22.75
CA ASP A 105 5.82 3.84 21.53
C ASP A 105 5.63 2.38 21.07
N GLY A 106 5.64 1.43 22.02
CA GLY A 106 5.44 0.02 21.71
C GLY A 106 4.08 -0.28 21.08
N VAL A 107 3.04 0.50 21.41
CA VAL A 107 1.72 0.41 20.78
C VAL A 107 1.78 0.97 19.35
N VAL A 108 2.43 2.12 19.14
CA VAL A 108 2.62 2.71 17.80
C VAL A 108 3.35 1.73 16.87
N GLU A 109 4.46 1.15 17.32
CA GLU A 109 5.21 0.16 16.52
C GLU A 109 4.36 -1.07 16.17
N LYS A 110 3.59 -1.55 17.15
CA LYS A 110 2.70 -2.71 17.00
C LYS A 110 1.59 -2.43 15.98
N MET A 111 1.01 -1.23 15.99
CA MET A 111 0.00 -0.83 15.01
C MET A 111 0.51 -0.91 13.57
N GLY A 112 1.71 -0.39 13.30
CA GLY A 112 2.30 -0.44 11.96
C GLY A 112 2.66 -1.84 11.49
N ARG A 113 3.08 -2.72 12.42
CA ARG A 113 3.53 -4.08 12.11
C ARG A 113 2.37 -5.06 11.94
N ASP A 114 1.40 -5.02 12.84
CA ASP A 114 0.41 -6.10 13.00
C ASP A 114 -0.95 -5.74 12.37
N TYR A 115 -1.21 -4.45 12.09
CA TYR A 115 -2.44 -3.97 11.44
C TYR A 115 -2.24 -3.19 10.12
N PRO A 116 -1.23 -3.48 9.28
CA PRO A 116 -0.98 -2.71 8.05
C PRO A 116 -2.15 -2.79 7.06
N GLN A 117 -2.96 -3.85 7.12
CA GLN A 117 -4.14 -4.04 6.28
C GLN A 117 -5.23 -3.01 6.56
N VAL A 118 -5.43 -2.58 7.81
CA VAL A 118 -6.52 -1.66 8.15
C VAL A 118 -6.24 -0.28 7.57
N LEU A 119 -4.97 0.11 7.55
CA LEU A 119 -4.48 1.33 6.88
C LEU A 119 -4.64 1.28 5.36
N ARG A 120 -4.79 0.10 4.76
CA ARG A 120 -4.97 -0.09 3.31
C ARG A 120 -6.43 -0.07 2.87
N VAL A 121 -7.39 -0.19 3.80
CA VAL A 121 -8.81 -0.45 3.49
C VAL A 121 -9.60 0.83 3.20
N GLU A 122 -9.16 1.99 3.67
CA GLU A 122 -9.71 3.26 3.19
C GLU A 122 -9.04 3.63 1.86
N ASN A 123 -9.86 3.94 0.85
CA ASN A 123 -9.51 4.11 -0.57
C ASN A 123 -8.53 5.26 -0.90
N SER A 124 -7.71 5.70 0.05
CA SER A 124 -6.72 6.76 -0.12
C SER A 124 -5.31 6.23 0.13
N PRO A 125 -4.55 5.85 -0.92
CA PRO A 125 -3.13 5.55 -0.79
C PRO A 125 -2.32 6.75 -0.24
N VAL A 126 -2.82 7.97 -0.42
CA VAL A 126 -2.18 9.20 0.09
C VAL A 126 -2.29 9.28 1.61
N GLU A 127 -3.47 9.00 2.18
CA GLU A 127 -3.68 8.98 3.63
C GLU A 127 -2.80 7.91 4.30
N ALA A 128 -2.80 6.70 3.74
CA ALA A 128 -2.00 5.59 4.24
C ALA A 128 -0.49 5.91 4.18
N PHE A 129 -0.03 6.54 3.09
CA PHE A 129 1.36 6.96 2.95
C PHE A 129 1.74 8.03 3.97
N ALA A 130 0.89 9.06 4.13
CA ALA A 130 1.14 10.15 5.07
C ALA A 130 1.18 9.67 6.52
N MET A 131 0.26 8.78 6.91
CA MET A 131 0.32 8.11 8.22
C MET A 131 1.60 7.32 8.39
N ALA A 132 1.97 6.51 7.40
CA ALA A 132 3.18 5.72 7.47
C ALA A 132 4.43 6.59 7.60
N CYS A 133 4.48 7.76 6.95
CA CYS A 133 5.56 8.72 7.13
C CYS A 133 5.56 9.33 8.53
N ARG A 134 4.40 9.77 9.04
CA ARG A 134 4.26 10.34 10.40
C ARG A 134 4.79 9.38 11.47
N TYR A 135 4.41 8.11 11.39
CA TYR A 135 4.76 7.09 12.39
C TYR A 135 6.00 6.25 12.02
N ARG A 136 6.70 6.60 10.93
CA ARG A 136 7.92 5.93 10.45
C ARG A 136 7.74 4.45 10.12
N TRP A 137 6.58 4.06 9.60
CA TRP A 137 6.27 2.68 9.21
C TRP A 137 6.68 2.40 7.76
N LYS A 138 7.97 2.09 7.56
CA LYS A 138 8.59 1.90 6.24
C LYS A 138 7.81 0.98 5.30
N GLU A 139 7.44 -0.22 5.75
CA GLU A 139 6.74 -1.20 4.91
C GLU A 139 5.34 -0.75 4.51
N VAL A 140 4.64 -0.01 5.39
CA VAL A 140 3.34 0.57 5.09
C VAL A 140 3.49 1.70 4.06
N ALA A 141 4.51 2.56 4.20
CA ALA A 141 4.79 3.64 3.25
C ALA A 141 5.08 3.09 1.85
N ILE A 142 5.93 2.07 1.73
CA ILE A 142 6.23 1.40 0.46
C ILE A 142 4.96 0.78 -0.15
N SER A 143 4.16 0.10 0.68
CA SER A 143 2.91 -0.50 0.21
C SER A 143 1.91 0.55 -0.28
N ALA A 144 1.77 1.67 0.43
CA ALA A 144 0.89 2.77 0.05
C ALA A 144 1.36 3.46 -1.24
N ALA A 145 2.67 3.68 -1.37
CA ALA A 145 3.27 4.22 -2.59
C ALA A 145 3.05 3.29 -3.80
N LYS A 146 3.11 1.96 -3.62
CA LYS A 146 2.75 1.01 -4.68
C LYS A 146 1.26 1.08 -5.04
N ALA A 147 0.38 1.21 -4.04
CA ALA A 147 -1.05 1.36 -4.26
C ALA A 147 -1.41 2.66 -5.02
N SER A 148 -0.64 3.73 -4.84
CA SER A 148 -0.82 4.99 -5.58
C SER A 148 -0.63 4.82 -7.10
N LEU A 149 0.07 3.77 -7.55
CA LEU A 149 0.27 3.44 -8.97
C LEU A 149 -1.02 2.95 -9.66
N LEU A 150 -2.13 2.79 -8.94
CA LEU A 150 -3.47 2.57 -9.52
C LEU A 150 -4.14 3.87 -9.98
N TYR A 151 -3.60 5.02 -9.59
CA TYR A 151 -4.21 6.34 -9.78
C TYR A 151 -3.37 7.19 -10.73
N THR A 152 -4.04 8.10 -11.44
CA THR A 152 -3.40 9.20 -12.16
C THR A 152 -2.82 10.22 -11.19
N THR A 153 -1.94 11.10 -11.68
CA THR A 153 -1.41 12.19 -10.86
C THR A 153 -2.52 13.15 -10.40
N ASP A 154 -3.49 13.44 -11.26
CA ASP A 154 -4.60 14.35 -10.95
C ASP A 154 -5.53 13.73 -9.89
N GLU A 155 -5.87 12.45 -10.02
CA GLU A 155 -6.66 11.72 -9.02
C GLU A 155 -5.96 11.73 -7.65
N LEU A 156 -4.64 11.54 -7.59
CA LEU A 156 -3.89 11.60 -6.33
C LEU A 156 -3.91 13.00 -5.69
N LEU A 157 -3.93 14.07 -6.49
CA LEU A 157 -4.01 15.44 -6.01
C LEU A 157 -5.40 15.81 -5.47
N GLU A 158 -6.45 15.15 -5.98
CA GLU A 158 -7.83 15.32 -5.54
C GLU A 158 -8.17 14.52 -4.27
N LEU A 159 -7.36 13.54 -3.89
CA LEU A 159 -7.59 12.76 -2.67
C LEU A 159 -7.35 13.62 -1.42
N GLU A 160 -8.42 13.79 -0.65
CA GLU A 160 -8.31 14.36 0.69
C GLU A 160 -7.60 13.37 1.62
N ALA A 161 -6.57 13.87 2.32
CA ALA A 161 -5.80 13.11 3.28
C ALA A 161 -5.45 14.02 4.47
N GLU A 162 -6.13 13.79 5.60
CA GLU A 162 -5.95 14.55 6.83
C GLU A 162 -4.54 14.35 7.41
N ALA A 163 -3.99 13.14 7.26
CA ALA A 163 -2.64 12.80 7.71
C ALA A 163 -1.54 13.63 7.01
N LEU A 164 -1.83 14.27 5.85
CA LEU A 164 -0.89 15.18 5.19
C LEU A 164 -0.50 16.37 6.06
N LYS A 165 -1.38 16.80 6.99
CA LYS A 165 -1.07 17.90 7.93
C LYS A 165 0.08 17.57 8.89
N SER A 166 0.44 16.30 9.00
CA SER A 166 1.45 15.80 9.94
C SER A 166 2.77 15.40 9.28
N ILE A 167 2.91 15.57 7.95
CA ILE A 167 4.15 15.27 7.22
C ILE A 167 4.74 16.53 6.58
N THR A 168 5.99 16.46 6.15
CA THR A 168 6.60 17.58 5.42
C THR A 168 6.15 17.59 3.97
N GLY A 169 6.19 18.76 3.33
CA GLY A 169 6.01 18.85 1.88
C GLY A 169 7.03 18.03 1.08
N MET A 170 8.21 17.76 1.66
CA MET A 170 9.22 16.89 1.06
C MET A 170 8.81 15.42 1.07
N ASP A 171 8.20 14.94 2.16
CA ASP A 171 7.69 13.56 2.24
C ASP A 171 6.58 13.35 1.20
N TYR A 172 5.67 14.33 1.06
CA TYR A 172 4.65 14.29 0.01
C TYR A 172 5.25 14.35 -1.40
N HIS A 173 6.26 15.20 -1.61
CA HIS A 173 6.95 15.30 -2.91
C HIS A 173 7.60 13.98 -3.33
N ARG A 174 8.20 13.24 -2.40
CA ARG A 174 8.82 11.92 -2.65
C ARG A 174 7.82 10.89 -3.18
N LEU A 175 6.57 10.92 -2.73
CA LEU A 175 5.52 10.04 -3.28
C LEU A 175 5.31 10.29 -4.77
N PHE A 176 5.27 11.55 -5.22
CA PHE A 176 5.13 11.88 -6.64
C PHE A 176 6.39 11.61 -7.45
N GLN A 177 7.58 11.81 -6.87
CA GLN A 177 8.83 11.43 -7.51
C GLN A 177 8.86 9.91 -7.77
N TYR A 178 8.51 9.12 -6.75
CA TYR A 178 8.36 7.66 -6.89
C TYR A 178 7.32 7.28 -7.94
N HIS A 179 6.13 7.89 -7.89
CA HIS A 179 5.05 7.64 -8.86
C HIS A 179 5.51 7.94 -10.29
N HIS A 180 6.15 9.09 -10.50
CA HIS A 180 6.69 9.50 -11.80
C HIS A 180 7.81 8.57 -12.28
N ALA A 181 8.75 8.20 -11.42
CA ALA A 181 9.85 7.29 -11.74
C ALA A 181 9.33 5.90 -12.14
N CYS A 182 8.30 5.38 -11.47
CA CYS A 182 7.64 4.12 -11.84
C CYS A 182 7.01 4.21 -13.24
N ARG A 183 6.35 5.32 -13.56
CA ARG A 183 5.77 5.54 -14.90
C ARG A 183 6.82 5.57 -15.99
N GLN A 184 7.91 6.29 -15.76
CA GLN A 184 9.04 6.32 -16.69
C GLN A 184 9.68 4.93 -16.85
N ALA A 185 9.88 4.19 -15.77
CA ALA A 185 10.44 2.85 -15.80
C ALA A 185 9.57 1.90 -16.66
N CYS A 186 8.25 1.94 -16.47
CA CYS A 186 7.31 1.14 -17.26
C CYS A 186 7.23 1.61 -18.73
N GLN A 187 7.23 2.92 -18.98
CA GLN A 187 7.26 3.47 -20.34
C GLN A 187 8.53 3.04 -21.09
N ASN A 188 9.68 3.02 -20.41
CA ASN A 188 10.94 2.58 -21.02
C ASN A 188 10.85 1.14 -21.56
N LEU A 189 10.08 0.25 -20.94
CA LEU A 189 9.89 -1.12 -21.44
C LEU A 189 9.29 -1.16 -22.85
N THR A 190 8.59 -0.11 -23.30
CA THR A 190 7.94 -0.07 -24.61
C THR A 190 8.89 0.33 -25.75
N THR A 191 10.01 0.98 -25.42
CA THR A 191 11.05 1.38 -26.38
C THR A 191 12.33 0.55 -26.23
N GLN A 192 12.58 0.01 -25.04
CA GLN A 192 13.74 -0.80 -24.67
C GLN A 192 13.40 -2.30 -24.63
N VAL A 193 13.06 -2.86 -25.79
CA VAL A 193 12.43 -4.18 -25.89
C VAL A 193 13.38 -5.37 -25.78
N ASP A 194 14.61 -5.15 -25.32
CA ASP A 194 15.65 -6.19 -25.21
C ASP A 194 15.25 -7.31 -24.24
N TRP A 195 14.45 -6.97 -23.21
CA TRP A 195 13.89 -7.91 -22.24
C TRP A 195 13.08 -9.05 -22.87
N MET A 196 12.58 -8.90 -24.10
CA MET A 196 11.85 -9.94 -24.82
C MET A 196 12.73 -11.13 -25.22
N PHE A 197 14.06 -10.94 -25.28
CA PHE A 197 14.99 -11.87 -25.92
C PHE A 197 15.96 -12.58 -24.97
N TYR A 198 15.94 -12.29 -23.66
CA TYR A 198 16.96 -12.75 -22.70
C TYR A 198 16.60 -14.00 -21.86
N SER A 199 15.52 -14.74 -22.16
CA SER A 199 15.14 -15.93 -21.36
C SER A 199 15.21 -17.26 -22.11
N SER A 200 15.43 -18.36 -21.36
CA SER A 200 15.56 -19.75 -21.83
C SER A 200 14.33 -20.32 -22.53
N ILE A 201 13.20 -19.61 -22.44
CA ILE A 201 12.04 -19.79 -23.27
C ILE A 201 12.07 -18.55 -24.17
N SER A 202 12.50 -18.62 -25.41
CA SER A 202 12.24 -17.50 -26.33
C SER A 202 10.72 -17.32 -26.38
N ILE A 203 10.19 -16.09 -26.22
CA ILE A 203 9.01 -15.77 -27.05
C ILE A 203 9.65 -15.95 -28.40
N ASP A 204 9.26 -16.99 -29.10
CA ASP A 204 9.95 -17.44 -30.28
C ASP A 204 10.06 -16.21 -31.18
N SER A 205 11.26 -15.61 -31.23
CA SER A 205 11.50 -14.42 -32.05
C SER A 205 11.15 -14.75 -33.50
N TYR A 206 11.16 -16.06 -33.80
CA TYR A 206 10.47 -16.78 -34.86
C TYR A 206 9.10 -16.24 -35.31
N SER A 207 8.21 -15.68 -34.47
CA SER A 207 6.90 -15.15 -34.93
C SER A 207 6.95 -13.67 -35.33
N PHE A 208 7.53 -12.79 -34.52
CA PHE A 208 7.65 -11.35 -34.86
C PHE A 208 8.77 -11.04 -35.87
N GLU A 209 9.91 -11.75 -35.80
CA GLU A 209 11.09 -11.50 -36.66
C GLU A 209 11.07 -12.26 -37.99
N ARG A 210 10.48 -13.46 -38.12
CA ARG A 210 10.34 -14.10 -39.46
C ARG A 210 9.48 -13.26 -40.39
N HIS A 211 8.46 -12.60 -39.84
CA HIS A 211 7.63 -11.68 -40.61
C HIS A 211 8.43 -10.49 -41.11
N ALA A 212 9.35 -9.94 -40.32
CA ALA A 212 10.12 -8.76 -40.72
C ALA A 212 11.40 -9.07 -41.52
N ASN A 213 12.10 -10.17 -41.23
CA ASN A 213 13.49 -10.39 -41.63
C ASN A 213 13.77 -11.75 -42.33
N SER A 214 12.77 -12.50 -42.83
CA SER A 214 13.06 -13.81 -43.43
C SER A 214 14.01 -13.76 -44.63
N ALA A 215 15.20 -14.35 -44.47
CA ALA A 215 16.23 -14.53 -45.50
C ALA A 215 15.95 -15.74 -46.43
N THR A 216 14.90 -16.51 -46.16
CA THR A 216 14.52 -17.68 -46.97
C THR A 216 13.67 -17.24 -48.19
N PRO A 217 14.03 -17.64 -49.43
CA PRO A 217 13.35 -17.23 -50.67
C PRO A 217 11.85 -17.57 -50.77
N LYS A 218 11.32 -18.42 -49.87
CA LYS A 218 9.92 -18.89 -49.86
C LYS A 218 9.05 -18.33 -48.72
N ALA A 219 9.63 -17.57 -47.78
CA ALA A 219 8.85 -16.97 -46.71
C ALA A 219 8.31 -15.61 -47.18
N LYS A 220 6.98 -15.42 -47.10
CA LYS A 220 6.37 -14.11 -47.36
C LYS A 220 6.88 -13.13 -46.30
N ARG A 221 7.38 -11.96 -46.71
CA ARG A 221 7.80 -10.88 -45.81
C ARG A 221 6.62 -9.95 -45.53
N CYS A 222 6.53 -9.46 -44.30
CA CYS A 222 5.68 -8.33 -43.96
C CYS A 222 6.23 -7.09 -44.67
N SER A 223 5.41 -6.44 -45.49
CA SER A 223 5.78 -5.20 -46.16
C SER A 223 5.69 -3.97 -45.27
N ASP A 224 5.07 -4.10 -44.09
CA ASP A 224 4.81 -3.00 -43.16
C ASP A 224 5.51 -3.25 -41.83
N VAL A 225 6.77 -2.83 -41.77
CA VAL A 225 7.66 -2.98 -40.62
C VAL A 225 8.25 -1.63 -40.20
N LYS A 226 8.44 -1.47 -38.90
CA LYS A 226 9.15 -0.35 -38.29
C LYS A 226 10.38 -0.88 -37.55
N GLN A 227 11.48 -0.15 -37.65
CA GLN A 227 12.67 -0.42 -36.86
C GLN A 227 12.46 0.12 -35.44
N LEU A 228 12.66 -0.72 -34.43
CA LEU A 228 12.73 -0.32 -33.03
C LEU A 228 14.11 -0.72 -32.50
N ARG A 229 14.91 0.28 -32.12
CA ARG A 229 16.35 0.13 -31.84
C ARG A 229 17.09 -0.52 -33.03
N TYR A 230 17.51 -1.77 -32.87
CA TYR A 230 18.31 -2.51 -33.86
C TYR A 230 17.56 -3.69 -34.50
N ARG A 231 16.25 -3.84 -34.22
CA ARG A 231 15.41 -4.93 -34.77
C ARG A 231 14.20 -4.35 -35.51
N ASN A 232 13.67 -5.14 -36.46
CA ASN A 232 12.47 -4.79 -37.22
C ASN A 232 11.26 -5.53 -36.64
N PHE A 233 10.17 -4.80 -36.40
CA PHE A 233 8.91 -5.35 -35.92
C PHE A 233 7.77 -4.92 -36.84
N PRO A 234 6.65 -5.66 -36.88
CA PRO A 234 5.44 -5.21 -37.57
C PRO A 234 4.99 -3.82 -37.06
N SER A 235 4.61 -2.92 -37.96
CA SER A 235 4.24 -1.54 -37.61
C SER A 235 3.11 -1.46 -36.59
N TRP A 236 2.13 -2.37 -36.67
CA TRP A 236 1.02 -2.44 -35.71
C TRP A 236 1.49 -2.71 -34.28
N TRP A 237 2.54 -3.53 -34.12
CA TRP A 237 3.07 -3.88 -32.80
C TRP A 237 3.85 -2.70 -32.21
N CYS A 238 4.64 -2.00 -33.03
CA CYS A 238 5.29 -0.76 -32.60
C CYS A 238 4.26 0.28 -32.15
N ASN A 239 3.18 0.46 -32.93
CA ASN A 239 2.09 1.39 -32.57
C ASN A 239 1.37 0.95 -31.27
N TYR A 240 1.18 -0.36 -31.08
CA TYR A 240 0.62 -0.91 -29.84
C TYR A 240 1.51 -0.58 -28.64
N MET A 241 2.81 -0.85 -28.73
CA MET A 241 3.79 -0.57 -27.66
C MET A 241 3.87 0.93 -27.36
N GLU A 242 3.85 1.77 -28.39
CA GLU A 242 3.79 3.24 -28.26
C GLU A 242 2.52 3.68 -27.51
N GLY A 243 1.35 3.14 -27.89
CA GLY A 243 0.09 3.41 -27.20
C GLY A 243 0.09 3.00 -25.73
N ILE A 244 0.64 1.83 -25.39
CA ILE A 244 0.83 1.41 -24.00
C ILE A 244 1.79 2.35 -23.27
N GLY A 245 2.87 2.79 -23.92
CA GLY A 245 3.81 3.76 -23.36
C GLY A 245 3.14 5.08 -23.01
N MET A 246 2.22 5.56 -23.86
CA MET A 246 1.40 6.73 -23.57
C MET A 246 0.46 6.49 -22.38
N GLN A 247 -0.15 5.30 -22.29
CA GLN A 247 -1.02 4.95 -21.15
C GLN A 247 -0.26 4.96 -19.83
N PHE A 248 0.98 4.48 -19.77
CA PHE A 248 1.80 4.59 -18.55
C PHE A 248 2.05 6.03 -18.11
N MET A 249 2.06 6.99 -19.04
CA MET A 249 2.25 8.42 -18.75
C MET A 249 0.94 9.19 -18.53
N LEU A 250 -0.21 8.61 -18.87
CA LEU A 250 -1.54 9.19 -18.62
C LEU A 250 -2.20 8.59 -17.37
N GLN A 251 -1.99 7.31 -17.10
CA GLN A 251 -2.54 6.58 -15.96
C GLN A 251 -1.44 6.09 -15.02
N GLY A 252 -1.83 5.62 -13.83
CA GLY A 252 -0.91 4.89 -12.97
C GLY A 252 -0.51 3.55 -13.61
N PRO A 253 0.75 3.08 -13.49
CA PRO A 253 1.20 1.88 -14.20
C PRO A 253 0.45 0.60 -13.83
N ALA A 254 -0.07 0.50 -12.60
CA ALA A 254 -0.87 -0.64 -12.16
C ALA A 254 -2.30 -0.60 -12.71
N ALA A 255 -2.78 0.54 -13.21
CA ALA A 255 -4.09 0.68 -13.86
C ALA A 255 -4.09 0.26 -15.33
N VAL A 256 -2.92 0.22 -15.98
CA VAL A 256 -2.80 -0.09 -17.41
C VAL A 256 -3.18 -1.55 -17.67
N ARG A 257 -4.30 -1.75 -18.38
CA ARG A 257 -4.85 -3.07 -18.66
C ARG A 257 -4.21 -3.69 -19.89
N LEU A 258 -3.20 -4.52 -19.67
CA LEU A 258 -2.69 -5.43 -20.70
C LEU A 258 -3.61 -6.64 -20.82
N THR A 259 -4.38 -6.76 -21.90
CA THR A 259 -5.29 -7.91 -22.13
C THR A 259 -5.16 -8.44 -23.55
N GLU A 260 -5.56 -9.70 -23.76
CA GLU A 260 -5.61 -10.30 -25.10
C GLU A 260 -6.44 -9.44 -26.06
N LYS A 261 -7.57 -8.90 -25.57
CA LYS A 261 -8.44 -8.01 -26.35
C LYS A 261 -7.69 -6.77 -26.85
N THR A 262 -6.92 -6.09 -26.00
CA THR A 262 -6.15 -4.90 -26.43
C THR A 262 -5.16 -5.21 -27.56
N LEU A 263 -4.60 -6.42 -27.55
CA LEU A 263 -3.66 -6.88 -28.55
C LEU A 263 -4.38 -7.33 -29.84
N GLN A 264 -5.54 -7.99 -29.70
CA GLN A 264 -6.43 -8.36 -30.82
C GLN A 264 -6.97 -7.13 -31.55
N ASP A 265 -7.36 -6.09 -30.82
CA ASP A 265 -7.84 -4.83 -31.40
C ASP A 265 -6.72 -4.17 -32.22
N ALA A 266 -5.48 -4.19 -31.71
CA ALA A 266 -4.31 -3.70 -32.44
C ALA A 266 -4.03 -4.50 -33.72
N VAL A 267 -4.14 -5.83 -33.68
CA VAL A 267 -3.99 -6.70 -34.86
C VAL A 267 -5.14 -6.52 -35.86
N SER A 268 -6.36 -6.33 -35.38
CA SER A 268 -7.56 -6.14 -36.21
C SER A 268 -7.53 -4.82 -36.98
N SER A 269 -6.81 -3.82 -36.47
CA SER A 269 -6.58 -2.54 -37.14
C SER A 269 -5.68 -2.62 -38.39
N ILE A 270 -5.09 -3.79 -38.67
CA ILE A 270 -4.20 -4.00 -39.81
C ILE A 270 -4.97 -4.00 -41.13
N SER A 271 -4.55 -3.18 -42.09
CA SER A 271 -5.25 -3.02 -43.37
C SER A 271 -4.75 -3.91 -44.51
N GLY A 272 -3.57 -4.55 -44.44
CA GLY A 272 -2.98 -5.17 -45.65
C GLY A 272 -2.20 -6.48 -45.54
N CYS A 273 -1.62 -6.83 -44.38
CA CYS A 273 -0.74 -8.01 -44.30
C CYS A 273 -1.52 -9.26 -43.87
N LYS A 274 -1.80 -10.17 -44.83
CA LYS A 274 -2.46 -11.47 -44.52
C LYS A 274 -1.70 -12.29 -43.49
N LEU A 275 -0.36 -12.27 -43.52
CA LEU A 275 0.45 -12.98 -42.52
C LEU A 275 0.31 -12.42 -41.10
N CYS A 276 0.09 -11.11 -40.94
CA CYS A 276 -0.15 -10.52 -39.63
C CYS A 276 -1.60 -10.75 -39.17
N LYS A 277 -2.54 -10.91 -40.11
CA LYS A 277 -3.94 -11.26 -39.83
C LYS A 277 -4.13 -12.74 -39.48
N ASP A 278 -3.37 -13.62 -40.14
CA ASP A 278 -3.32 -15.07 -39.92
C ASP A 278 -2.44 -15.43 -38.71
N MET A 279 -2.15 -14.48 -37.80
CA MET A 279 -1.48 -14.78 -36.52
C MET A 279 -2.45 -15.55 -35.60
N ASP A 280 -2.75 -16.79 -35.98
CA ASP A 280 -3.44 -17.80 -35.16
C ASP A 280 -2.54 -18.31 -34.00
N ASN A 281 -1.34 -17.76 -33.82
CA ASN A 281 -0.45 -18.05 -32.69
C ASN A 281 -0.82 -17.23 -31.44
N PHE A 282 -2.09 -17.28 -31.03
CA PHE A 282 -2.57 -16.66 -29.78
C PHE A 282 -1.75 -17.09 -28.55
N GLY A 283 -1.15 -18.29 -28.58
CA GLY A 283 -0.24 -18.76 -27.53
C GLY A 283 1.03 -17.93 -27.35
N ASP A 284 1.58 -17.34 -28.41
CA ASP A 284 2.77 -16.47 -28.32
C ASP A 284 2.40 -15.07 -27.81
N MET A 285 1.21 -14.59 -28.19
CA MET A 285 0.63 -13.34 -27.71
C MET A 285 0.36 -13.39 -26.19
N TYR A 286 -0.18 -14.50 -25.69
CA TYR A 286 -0.36 -14.72 -24.26
C TYR A 286 0.97 -14.70 -23.50
N LYS A 287 1.96 -15.47 -23.97
CA LYS A 287 3.31 -15.52 -23.37
C LYS A 287 3.98 -14.14 -23.38
N PHE A 288 3.76 -13.36 -24.44
CA PHE A 288 4.22 -11.98 -24.49
C PHE A 288 3.57 -11.12 -23.41
N LEU A 289 2.24 -11.12 -23.30
CA LEU A 289 1.53 -10.33 -22.30
C LEU A 289 1.91 -10.72 -20.87
N GLU A 290 2.04 -12.02 -20.58
CA GLU A 290 2.48 -12.52 -19.27
C GLU A 290 3.87 -12.01 -18.91
N ARG A 291 4.83 -12.11 -19.83
CA ARG A 291 6.17 -11.57 -19.63
C ARG A 291 6.18 -10.07 -19.49
N PHE A 292 5.38 -9.37 -20.29
CA PHE A 292 5.33 -7.92 -20.24
C PHE A 292 4.84 -7.46 -18.86
N ARG A 293 3.80 -8.11 -18.31
CA ARG A 293 3.35 -7.89 -16.92
C ARG A 293 4.47 -8.16 -15.92
N THR A 294 5.18 -9.28 -16.04
CA THR A 294 6.33 -9.58 -15.16
C THR A 294 7.43 -8.51 -15.24
N GLN A 295 7.71 -7.96 -16.43
CA GLN A 295 8.70 -6.89 -16.57
C GLN A 295 8.20 -5.57 -15.98
N ILE A 296 6.91 -5.26 -16.06
CA ILE A 296 6.30 -4.11 -15.40
C ILE A 296 6.47 -4.23 -13.88
N ASP A 297 6.15 -5.40 -13.31
CA ASP A 297 6.33 -5.65 -11.87
C ASP A 297 7.79 -5.49 -11.45
N ARG A 298 8.74 -5.97 -12.26
CA ARG A 298 10.18 -5.80 -12.03
C ARG A 298 10.64 -4.35 -12.16
N ALA A 299 10.13 -3.63 -13.15
CA ALA A 299 10.46 -2.23 -13.37
C ALA A 299 9.99 -1.39 -12.17
N ILE A 300 8.75 -1.59 -11.70
CA ILE A 300 8.23 -0.95 -10.50
C ILE A 300 9.06 -1.33 -9.27
N ALA A 301 9.36 -2.62 -9.10
CA ALA A 301 10.15 -3.09 -7.96
C ALA A 301 11.61 -2.57 -7.95
N SER A 302 12.14 -2.16 -9.10
CA SER A 302 13.48 -1.58 -9.22
C SER A 302 13.55 -0.10 -8.85
N VAL A 303 12.40 0.59 -8.77
CA VAL A 303 12.33 1.98 -8.35
C VAL A 303 12.35 2.03 -6.83
N GLU A 304 13.37 2.68 -6.27
CA GLU A 304 13.48 2.88 -4.83
C GLU A 304 12.62 4.08 -4.39
N LEU A 305 11.88 3.91 -3.31
CA LEU A 305 11.19 5.00 -2.62
C LEU A 305 12.12 5.57 -1.56
N GLU A 306 12.50 6.84 -1.72
CA GLU A 306 13.25 7.55 -0.69
C GLU A 306 12.33 7.91 0.48
N LEU A 307 12.74 7.57 1.70
CA LEU A 307 12.08 7.93 2.96
C LEU A 307 13.06 8.66 3.87
N SER A 308 12.55 9.56 4.72
CA SER A 308 13.36 10.36 5.66
C SER A 308 13.80 9.60 6.92
N PHE A 309 13.37 8.35 7.09
CA PHE A 309 13.51 7.55 8.30
C PHE A 309 13.86 6.08 8.00
#